data_AF-A0A1G1F8C6-F1
#
_entry.id   AF-A0A1G1F8C6-F1
#
_cell.length_a   1.000
_cell.length_b   1.000
_cell.length_c   1.000
_cell.angle_alpha   90.00
_cell.angle_beta   90.00
_cell.angle_gamma   90.00
#
_symmetry.space_group_name_H-M   'P 1'
#
loop_
_entity.id
_entity.type
_entity.pdbx_description
1 polymer ?
#
loop_
_entity_poly.entity_id
_entity_poly.type
_entity_poly.pdbx_seq_one_letter_code
_entity_poly.pdbx_strand_id
1 'polypeptide(L)'
;MEKILRDLQDRVSKAVSHYWSTRENQAKKQESSGRADQGLRSAVTGGAQMDGFISLLTEIIVDSGIDERFIFHKKNLELPGFFRPTKEWDLLVVKDDQLILALEAKSQVGPSFGNNFNNRTEESMGSALDLWTAYREGAFNKTVKPWLGYLFLLEDCKESQRPVKVKE
;
A
#
# COMPACT_ATOMS: atom_id res chain seq x y z
N MET A 1 -7.09 20.20 -9.03
CA MET A 1 -6.80 19.16 -10.03
C MET A 1 -5.57 19.45 -10.89
N GLU A 2 -5.34 20.68 -11.37
CA GLU A 2 -4.22 20.95 -12.30
C GLU A 2 -2.85 21.11 -11.63
N LYS A 3 -2.75 21.42 -10.34
CA LYS A 3 -1.44 21.79 -9.75
C LYS A 3 -0.58 20.57 -9.42
N ILE A 4 -1.13 19.54 -8.79
CA ILE A 4 -0.34 18.37 -8.38
C ILE A 4 0.03 17.49 -9.58
N LEU A 5 -0.87 17.35 -10.55
CA LEU A 5 -0.63 16.52 -11.73
C LEU A 5 0.46 17.09 -12.65
N ARG A 6 0.66 18.42 -12.67
CA ARG A 6 1.73 19.07 -13.45
C ARG A 6 3.12 18.66 -13.01
N ASP A 7 3.33 18.49 -11.71
CA ASP A 7 4.64 18.15 -11.11
C ASP A 7 4.67 16.69 -10.61
N LEU A 8 3.78 15.83 -11.14
CA LEU A 8 3.60 14.47 -10.63
C LEU A 8 4.89 13.65 -10.69
N GLN A 9 5.67 13.79 -11.77
CA GLN A 9 6.93 13.07 -11.91
C GLN A 9 7.93 13.43 -10.80
N ASP A 10 8.13 14.71 -10.52
CA ASP A 10 9.01 15.17 -9.44
C ASP A 10 8.52 14.69 -8.06
N ARG A 11 7.21 14.74 -7.83
CA ARG A 11 6.58 14.26 -6.60
C ARG A 11 6.72 12.74 -6.41
N VAL A 12 6.56 11.96 -7.49
CA VAL A 12 6.82 10.52 -7.48
C VAL A 12 8.30 10.24 -7.21
N SER A 13 9.22 10.96 -7.86
CA SER A 13 10.66 10.83 -7.60
C SER A 13 11.02 11.13 -6.13
N LYS A 14 10.38 12.12 -5.52
CA LYS A 14 10.51 12.40 -4.07
C LYS A 14 9.99 11.26 -3.22
N ALA A 15 8.83 10.68 -3.54
CA ALA A 15 8.28 9.53 -2.82
C ALA A 15 9.18 8.29 -2.92
N VAL A 16 9.75 8.02 -4.10
CA VAL A 16 10.74 6.95 -4.30
C VAL A 16 12.02 7.22 -3.49
N SER A 17 12.50 8.46 -3.46
CA SER A 17 13.69 8.84 -2.67
C SER A 17 13.44 8.68 -1.17
N HIS A 18 12.24 9.04 -0.69
CA HIS A 18 11.79 8.80 0.69
C HIS A 18 11.78 7.32 1.03
N TYR A 19 11.29 6.47 0.13
CA TYR A 19 11.27 5.03 0.31
C TYR A 19 12.68 4.47 0.55
N TRP A 20 13.63 4.78 -0.35
CA TRP A 20 15.00 4.27 -0.25
C TRP A 20 15.74 4.79 0.97
N SER A 21 15.67 6.10 1.24
CA SER A 21 16.31 6.69 2.41
C SER A 21 15.76 6.15 3.73
N THR A 22 14.44 5.95 3.83
CA THR A 22 13.81 5.35 5.02
C THR A 22 14.29 3.91 5.21
N ARG A 23 14.30 3.11 4.14
CA ARG A 23 14.75 1.72 4.17
C ARG A 23 16.22 1.59 4.57
N GLU A 24 17.11 2.41 4.01
CA GLU A 24 18.53 2.44 4.39
C GLU A 24 18.73 2.82 5.85
N ASN A 25 17.99 3.81 6.33
CA ASN A 25 18.06 4.24 7.73
C ASN A 25 17.53 3.16 8.69
N GLN A 26 16.47 2.43 8.31
CA GLN A 26 15.96 1.29 9.06
C GLN A 26 16.99 0.15 9.13
N ALA A 27 17.65 -0.15 8.01
CA ALA A 27 18.72 -1.17 7.96
C ALA A 27 19.90 -0.80 8.88
N LYS A 28 20.42 0.44 8.78
CA LYS A 28 21.51 0.94 9.64
C LYS A 28 21.15 0.88 11.13
N LYS A 29 19.92 1.26 11.49
CA LYS A 29 19.41 1.15 12.88
C LYS A 29 19.40 -0.30 13.35
N GLN A 30 18.93 -1.22 12.52
CA GLN A 30 18.90 -2.65 12.86
C GLN A 30 20.31 -3.19 13.14
N GLU A 31 21.28 -2.89 12.27
CA GLU A 31 22.68 -3.26 12.45
C GLU A 31 23.26 -2.72 13.77
N SER A 32 23.02 -1.43 14.05
CA SER A 32 23.50 -0.78 15.28
C SER A 32 22.88 -1.32 16.57
N SER A 33 21.68 -1.92 16.48
CA SER A 33 20.92 -2.40 17.65
C SER A 33 21.32 -3.81 18.11
N GLY A 34 22.25 -4.48 17.42
CA GLY A 34 22.76 -5.82 17.76
C GLY A 34 21.74 -6.96 17.63
N ARG A 35 20.49 -6.67 17.22
CA ARG A 35 19.45 -7.68 16.92
C ARG A 35 19.54 -8.14 15.46
N ALA A 36 20.72 -8.62 15.06
CA ALA A 36 21.00 -9.08 13.70
C ALA A 36 20.19 -10.34 13.29
N ASP A 37 19.65 -11.08 14.26
CA ASP A 37 19.16 -12.45 14.04
C ASP A 37 17.66 -12.58 13.72
N GLN A 38 16.91 -11.47 13.72
CA GLN A 38 15.58 -11.44 13.11
C GLN A 38 15.75 -10.83 11.73
N GLY A 39 15.93 -11.68 10.71
CA GLY A 39 16.35 -11.33 9.35
C GLY A 39 15.61 -10.15 8.70
N LEU A 40 15.94 -9.85 7.44
CA LEU A 40 15.48 -8.67 6.64
C LEU A 40 13.96 -8.35 6.69
N ARG A 41 13.12 -9.21 7.28
CA ARG A 41 11.72 -8.93 7.68
C ARG A 41 11.58 -7.82 8.73
N SER A 42 12.55 -7.60 9.62
CA SER A 42 12.47 -6.52 10.61
C SER A 42 12.76 -5.13 10.04
N ALA A 43 13.46 -5.03 8.90
CA ALA A 43 13.63 -3.77 8.15
C ALA A 43 12.31 -3.22 7.57
N VAL A 44 11.21 -3.97 7.64
CA VAL A 44 9.88 -3.60 7.14
C VAL A 44 8.93 -3.19 8.27
N THR A 45 9.42 -3.11 9.51
CA THR A 45 8.56 -2.80 10.67
C THR A 45 8.08 -1.35 10.60
N GLY A 46 6.76 -1.20 10.45
CA GLY A 46 6.04 0.08 10.60
C GLY A 46 5.59 0.76 9.31
N GLY A 47 5.82 0.19 8.11
CA GLY A 47 5.27 0.72 6.85
C GLY A 47 5.81 2.09 6.39
N ALA A 48 6.59 2.79 7.23
CA ALA A 48 7.01 4.19 7.05
C ALA A 48 7.73 4.51 5.74
N GLN A 49 8.34 3.50 5.11
CA GLN A 49 8.96 3.63 3.78
C GLN A 49 7.93 4.00 2.69
N MET A 50 6.66 3.59 2.82
CA MET A 50 5.59 3.93 1.87
C MET A 50 4.89 5.26 2.19
N ASP A 51 5.19 5.91 3.32
CA ASP A 51 4.51 7.14 3.76
C ASP A 51 4.60 8.27 2.71
N GLY A 52 5.71 8.36 1.98
CA GLY A 52 5.86 9.33 0.90
C GLY A 52 4.82 9.16 -0.20
N PHE A 53 4.46 7.92 -0.54
CA PHE A 53 3.41 7.62 -1.51
C PHE A 53 2.01 7.84 -0.94
N ILE A 54 1.77 7.46 0.32
CA ILE A 54 0.48 7.70 0.99
C ILE A 54 0.21 9.20 1.11
N SER A 55 1.22 10.00 1.45
CA SER A 55 1.13 11.47 1.46
C SER A 55 0.79 12.02 0.08
N LEU A 56 1.50 11.58 -0.96
CA LEU A 56 1.24 12.03 -2.33
C LEU A 56 -0.18 11.69 -2.80
N LEU A 57 -0.65 10.47 -2.53
CA LEU A 57 -2.02 10.04 -2.88
C LEU A 57 -3.06 10.84 -2.10
N THR A 58 -2.83 11.10 -0.81
CA THR A 58 -3.69 11.96 0.01
C THR A 58 -3.79 13.36 -0.59
N GLU A 59 -2.66 13.97 -0.97
CA GLU A 59 -2.66 15.29 -1.60
C GLU A 59 -3.40 15.30 -2.95
N ILE A 60 -3.27 14.24 -3.77
CA ILE A 60 -4.02 14.09 -5.02
C ILE A 60 -5.53 14.01 -4.77
N ILE A 61 -5.95 13.25 -3.74
CA ILE A 61 -7.36 13.12 -3.36
C ILE A 61 -7.92 14.46 -2.88
N VAL A 62 -7.15 15.22 -2.09
CA VAL A 62 -7.52 16.57 -1.65
C VAL A 62 -7.64 17.53 -2.83
N ASP A 63 -6.66 17.55 -3.75
CA ASP A 63 -6.71 18.40 -4.96
C ASP A 63 -7.82 17.99 -5.94
N SER A 64 -8.40 16.80 -5.77
CA SER A 64 -9.59 16.33 -6.49
C SER A 64 -10.91 16.79 -5.84
N GLY A 65 -10.85 17.51 -4.70
CA GLY A 65 -12.00 18.13 -4.05
C GLY A 65 -12.58 17.37 -2.85
N ILE A 66 -11.89 16.34 -2.36
CA ILE A 66 -12.27 15.64 -1.13
C ILE A 66 -11.60 16.33 0.06
N ASP A 67 -12.38 16.77 1.04
CA ASP A 67 -11.86 17.35 2.28
C ASP A 67 -11.03 16.31 3.05
N GLU A 68 -9.86 16.73 3.57
CA GLU A 68 -8.91 15.88 4.29
C GLU A 68 -9.55 15.14 5.48
N ARG A 69 -10.60 15.71 6.10
CA ARG A 69 -11.34 15.05 7.21
C ARG A 69 -11.99 13.71 6.83
N PHE A 70 -12.20 13.48 5.53
CA PHE A 70 -12.77 12.24 4.99
C PHE A 70 -11.70 11.23 4.60
N ILE A 71 -10.42 11.58 4.72
CA ILE A 71 -9.28 10.75 4.33
C ILE A 71 -8.64 10.20 5.59
N PHE A 72 -8.46 8.87 5.62
CA PHE A 72 -7.89 8.17 6.77
C PHE A 72 -6.61 7.46 6.33
N HIS A 73 -5.51 7.83 6.97
CA HIS A 73 -4.23 7.15 6.91
C HIS A 73 -3.61 7.23 8.32
N LYS A 74 -2.82 6.24 8.73
CA LYS A 74 -2.28 6.02 10.11
C LYS A 74 -3.25 5.55 11.19
N LYS A 75 -4.55 5.83 11.10
CA LYS A 75 -5.56 5.41 12.11
C LYS A 75 -6.93 5.19 11.49
N ASN A 76 -7.76 4.39 12.16
CA ASN A 76 -9.13 4.06 11.73
C ASN A 76 -9.17 3.44 10.32
N LEU A 77 -8.32 2.43 10.11
CA LEU A 77 -8.07 1.80 8.82
C LEU A 77 -8.68 0.41 8.67
N GLU A 78 -9.33 -0.07 9.73
CA GLU A 78 -9.96 -1.38 9.75
C GLU A 78 -11.31 -1.34 9.03
N LEU A 79 -11.45 -2.18 8.00
CA LEU A 79 -12.71 -2.43 7.32
C LEU A 79 -13.17 -3.86 7.59
N PRO A 80 -14.48 -4.10 7.70
CA PRO A 80 -15.01 -5.47 7.79
C PRO A 80 -14.71 -6.25 6.50
N GLY A 81 -14.28 -7.49 6.66
CA GLY A 81 -14.17 -8.46 5.58
C GLY A 81 -15.37 -9.40 5.54
N PHE A 82 -15.41 -10.26 4.54
CA PHE A 82 -16.39 -11.36 4.47
C PHE A 82 -15.77 -12.69 4.88
N PHE A 83 -14.58 -13.01 4.36
CA PHE A 83 -13.87 -14.25 4.65
C PHE A 83 -13.01 -14.16 5.91
N ARG A 84 -12.81 -12.94 6.43
CA ARG A 84 -12.15 -12.65 7.71
C ARG A 84 -12.90 -11.51 8.42
N PRO A 85 -12.78 -11.39 9.76
CA PRO A 85 -13.50 -10.36 10.51
C PRO A 85 -13.19 -8.93 10.03
N THR A 86 -11.90 -8.59 9.91
CA THR A 86 -11.46 -7.26 9.47
C THR A 86 -10.16 -7.32 8.67
N LYS A 87 -9.89 -6.25 7.94
CA LYS A 87 -8.59 -5.93 7.33
C LYS A 87 -8.23 -4.48 7.62
N GLU A 88 -6.98 -4.26 8.01
CA GLU A 88 -6.37 -2.92 8.01
C GLU A 88 -5.84 -2.58 6.60
N TRP A 89 -6.16 -1.38 6.12
CA TRP A 89 -5.75 -0.81 4.82
C TRP A 89 -4.74 0.31 5.01
N ASP A 90 -4.02 0.72 3.96
CA ASP A 90 -3.03 1.80 4.09
C ASP A 90 -3.65 3.21 3.96
N LEU A 91 -4.72 3.33 3.17
CA LEU A 91 -5.43 4.59 2.92
C LEU A 91 -6.91 4.33 2.64
N LEU A 92 -7.79 5.06 3.33
CA LEU A 92 -9.23 5.03 3.12
C LEU A 92 -9.77 6.43 2.81
N VAL A 93 -10.86 6.49 2.05
CA VAL A 93 -11.73 7.67 1.97
C VAL A 93 -13.13 7.26 2.37
N VAL A 94 -13.65 7.84 3.44
CA VAL A 94 -15.01 7.60 3.94
C VAL A 94 -15.71 8.95 4.05
N LYS A 95 -16.83 9.10 3.33
CA LYS A 95 -17.62 10.32 3.30
C LYS A 95 -19.09 9.96 3.44
N ASP A 96 -19.80 10.66 4.32
CA ASP A 96 -21.24 10.48 4.57
C ASP A 96 -21.59 9.00 4.88
N ASP A 97 -20.80 8.37 5.76
CA ASP A 97 -20.89 6.94 6.12
C ASP A 97 -20.81 5.96 4.93
N GLN A 98 -20.24 6.42 3.80
CA GLN A 98 -19.94 5.57 2.65
C GLN A 98 -18.43 5.45 2.47
N LEU A 99 -17.95 4.21 2.37
CA LEU A 99 -16.59 3.92 1.90
C LEU A 99 -16.49 4.25 0.41
N ILE A 100 -15.70 5.25 0.07
CA ILE A 100 -15.49 5.69 -1.31
C ILE A 100 -14.25 5.01 -1.90
N LEU A 101 -13.16 4.93 -1.14
CA LEU A 101 -11.88 4.39 -1.57
C LEU A 101 -11.26 3.55 -0.47
N ALA A 102 -10.71 2.40 -0.85
CA ALA A 102 -9.77 1.64 -0.05
C ALA A 102 -8.52 1.38 -0.90
N LEU A 103 -7.34 1.67 -0.37
CA LEU A 103 -6.09 1.53 -1.10
C LEU A 103 -5.03 0.83 -0.25
N GLU A 104 -4.31 -0.07 -0.90
CA GLU A 104 -3.13 -0.74 -0.35
C GLU A 104 -1.88 -0.27 -1.09
N ALA A 105 -0.81 -0.03 -0.34
CA ALA A 105 0.50 0.32 -0.87
C ALA A 105 1.52 -0.77 -0.48
N LYS A 106 2.05 -1.45 -1.48
CA LYS A 106 3.02 -2.53 -1.29
C LYS A 106 4.31 -2.22 -2.04
N SER A 107 5.38 -2.86 -1.59
CA SER A 107 6.68 -2.82 -2.25
C SER A 107 7.31 -4.20 -2.34
N GLN A 108 8.24 -4.36 -3.28
CA GLN A 108 9.06 -5.55 -3.41
C GLN A 108 10.49 -5.19 -3.81
N VAL A 109 11.41 -5.62 -2.95
CA VAL A 109 12.87 -5.45 -3.05
C VAL A 109 13.50 -6.81 -2.81
N GLY A 110 14.64 -7.07 -3.44
CA GLY A 110 15.29 -8.38 -3.47
C GLY A 110 15.70 -8.98 -2.11
N PRO A 111 16.20 -10.23 -2.11
CA PRO A 111 16.59 -11.01 -3.29
C PRO A 111 15.51 -11.93 -3.86
N SER A 112 14.41 -12.20 -3.13
CA SER A 112 13.44 -13.25 -3.50
C SER A 112 12.21 -12.72 -4.24
N PHE A 113 12.38 -12.29 -5.49
CA PHE A 113 11.27 -11.70 -6.27
C PHE A 113 10.16 -12.69 -6.62
N GLY A 114 10.50 -13.91 -7.05
CA GLY A 114 9.50 -14.91 -7.47
C GLY A 114 8.57 -15.36 -6.34
N ASN A 115 9.13 -15.75 -5.19
CA ASN A 115 8.32 -16.17 -4.03
C ASN A 115 7.44 -15.03 -3.51
N ASN A 116 7.99 -13.81 -3.45
CA ASN A 116 7.22 -12.64 -3.02
C ASN A 116 6.12 -12.28 -4.03
N PHE A 117 6.34 -12.47 -5.33
CA PHE A 117 5.34 -12.20 -6.36
C PHE A 117 4.07 -13.07 -6.20
N ASN A 118 4.22 -14.37 -5.97
CA ASN A 118 3.07 -15.26 -5.76
C ASN A 118 2.28 -14.87 -4.52
N ASN A 119 2.96 -14.70 -3.38
CA ASN A 119 2.31 -14.26 -2.14
C ASN A 119 1.57 -12.94 -2.34
N ARG A 120 2.20 -11.99 -3.06
CA ARG A 120 1.61 -10.67 -3.28
C ARG A 120 0.41 -10.70 -4.22
N THR A 121 0.46 -11.57 -5.23
CA THR A 121 -0.67 -11.82 -6.12
C THR A 121 -1.86 -12.35 -5.33
N GLU A 122 -1.65 -13.38 -4.50
CA GLU A 122 -2.70 -13.93 -3.63
C GLU A 122 -3.24 -12.90 -2.63
N GLU A 123 -2.38 -12.10 -1.98
CA GLU A 123 -2.79 -11.03 -1.07
C GLU A 123 -3.67 -9.98 -1.75
N SER A 124 -3.29 -9.55 -2.96
CA SER A 124 -4.00 -8.52 -3.73
C SER A 124 -5.36 -9.01 -4.21
N MET A 125 -5.42 -10.22 -4.77
CA MET A 125 -6.66 -10.86 -5.22
C MET A 125 -7.57 -11.16 -4.04
N GLY A 126 -7.02 -11.73 -2.96
CA GLY A 126 -7.75 -12.07 -1.74
C GLY A 126 -8.35 -10.84 -1.07
N SER A 127 -7.60 -9.75 -0.96
CA SER A 127 -8.11 -8.50 -0.39
C SER A 127 -9.22 -7.87 -1.24
N ALA A 128 -9.09 -7.92 -2.56
CA ALA A 128 -10.13 -7.43 -3.48
C ALA A 128 -11.42 -8.27 -3.38
N LEU A 129 -11.28 -9.59 -3.41
CA LEU A 129 -12.40 -10.52 -3.30
C LEU A 129 -13.14 -10.37 -1.97
N ASP A 130 -12.38 -10.26 -0.88
CA ASP A 130 -12.91 -10.09 0.48
C ASP A 130 -13.69 -8.79 0.63
N LEU A 131 -13.11 -7.64 0.21
CA LEU A 131 -13.76 -6.33 0.29
C LEU A 131 -15.04 -6.26 -0.55
N TRP A 132 -14.99 -6.68 -1.82
CA TRP A 132 -16.16 -6.59 -2.68
C TRP A 132 -17.23 -7.63 -2.36
N THR A 133 -16.86 -8.75 -1.76
CA THR A 133 -17.85 -9.68 -1.21
C THR A 133 -18.52 -9.06 0.01
N ALA A 134 -17.77 -8.49 0.95
CA ALA A 134 -18.35 -7.79 2.10
C ALA A 134 -19.29 -6.65 1.69
N TYR A 135 -18.93 -5.86 0.67
CA TYR A 135 -19.81 -4.87 0.06
C TYR A 135 -21.10 -5.49 -0.52
N ARG A 136 -20.96 -6.56 -1.33
CA ARG A 136 -22.10 -7.22 -1.99
C ARG A 136 -23.09 -7.79 -0.97
N GLU A 137 -22.60 -8.33 0.13
CA GLU A 137 -23.41 -8.90 1.21
C GLU A 137 -23.89 -7.85 2.24
N GLY A 138 -23.62 -6.56 1.99
CA GLY A 138 -24.18 -5.45 2.77
C GLY A 138 -23.47 -5.17 4.10
N ALA A 139 -22.23 -5.60 4.27
CA ALA A 139 -21.43 -5.28 5.48
C ALA A 139 -21.14 -3.78 5.62
N PHE A 140 -21.06 -3.07 4.50
CA PHE A 140 -20.93 -1.61 4.43
C PHE A 140 -21.42 -1.13 3.07
N ASN A 141 -21.76 0.16 3.03
CA ASN A 141 -22.43 0.83 1.90
C ASN A 141 -23.73 0.13 1.48
N LYS A 142 -24.60 0.85 0.76
CA LYS A 142 -25.81 0.26 0.16
C LYS A 142 -25.91 0.49 -1.34
N THR A 143 -25.22 1.52 -1.83
CA THR A 143 -25.39 2.01 -3.21
C THR A 143 -24.05 2.30 -3.89
N VAL A 144 -23.07 2.81 -3.14
CA VAL A 144 -21.77 3.17 -3.69
C VAL A 144 -20.83 1.97 -3.58
N LYS A 145 -20.44 1.39 -4.72
CA LYS A 145 -19.35 0.40 -4.73
C LYS A 145 -18.04 1.14 -4.46
N PRO A 146 -17.25 0.75 -3.43
CA PRO A 146 -15.99 1.39 -3.16
C PRO A 146 -15.00 1.16 -4.31
N TRP A 147 -14.21 2.20 -4.62
CA TRP A 147 -13.07 2.07 -5.51
C TRP A 147 -11.90 1.42 -4.76
N LEU A 148 -11.25 0.46 -5.40
CA LEU A 148 -10.15 -0.30 -4.84
C LEU A 148 -8.85 0.08 -5.55
N GLY A 149 -7.89 0.58 -4.79
CA GLY A 149 -6.56 0.97 -5.26
C GLY A 149 -5.47 0.00 -4.80
N TYR A 150 -4.48 -0.21 -5.67
CA TYR A 150 -3.28 -0.96 -5.33
C TYR A 150 -2.05 -0.28 -5.92
N LEU A 151 -1.18 0.26 -5.06
CA LEU A 151 0.09 0.82 -5.46
C LEU A 151 1.19 -0.21 -5.20
N PHE A 152 2.04 -0.44 -6.20
CA PHE A 152 3.15 -1.38 -6.09
C PHE A 152 4.47 -0.73 -6.50
N LEU A 153 5.43 -0.64 -5.56
CA LEU A 153 6.80 -0.22 -5.84
C LEU A 153 7.70 -1.46 -6.01
N LEU A 154 8.23 -1.66 -7.21
CA LEU A 154 9.15 -2.76 -7.52
C LEU A 154 10.57 -2.20 -7.70
N GLU A 155 11.55 -2.80 -7.03
CA GLU A 155 12.96 -2.54 -7.30
C GLU A 155 13.29 -2.96 -8.74
N ASP A 156 13.87 -2.03 -9.49
CA ASP A 156 14.38 -2.31 -10.83
C ASP A 156 15.82 -2.85 -10.74
N CYS A 157 15.99 -4.17 -10.90
CA CYS A 157 17.29 -4.82 -10.85
C CYS A 157 17.29 -6.08 -11.74
N LYS A 158 18.48 -6.66 -11.97
CA LYS A 158 18.61 -7.85 -12.83
C LYS A 158 17.74 -9.00 -12.34
N GLU A 159 17.61 -9.17 -11.03
CA GLU A 159 16.84 -10.24 -10.40
C GLU A 159 15.32 -10.04 -10.55
N SER A 160 14.82 -8.79 -10.56
CA SER A 160 13.39 -8.51 -10.74
C SER A 160 12.94 -8.63 -12.19
N GLN A 161 13.85 -8.45 -13.15
CA GLN A 161 13.60 -8.62 -14.59
C GLN A 161 13.78 -10.06 -15.09
N ARG A 162 14.29 -10.98 -14.25
CA ARG A 162 14.48 -12.38 -14.64
C ARG A 162 13.12 -13.10 -14.73
N PRO A 163 12.85 -13.85 -15.81
CA PRO A 163 11.68 -14.70 -15.88
C PRO A 163 11.62 -15.69 -14.71
N VAL A 164 10.45 -15.79 -14.08
CA VAL A 164 10.21 -16.85 -13.10
C VAL A 164 9.92 -18.14 -13.87
N LYS A 165 10.80 -19.14 -13.74
CA LYS A 165 10.55 -20.45 -14.34
C LYS A 165 9.45 -21.16 -13.56
N VAL A 166 8.34 -21.45 -14.23
CA VAL A 166 7.33 -22.37 -13.70
C VAL A 166 7.84 -23.79 -13.96
N LYS A 167 7.84 -24.65 -12.94
CA LYS A 167 7.97 -26.09 -13.15
C LYS A 167 6.55 -26.60 -13.41
N GLU A 168 6.24 -26.88 -14.67
CA GLU A 168 5.05 -27.65 -15.06
C GLU A 168 5.27 -29.15 -14.82
#